data_AF-X0T4B2-F1
#
_entry.id   AF-X0T4B2-F1
#
_cell.length_a   1.000
_cell.length_b   1.000
_cell.length_c   1.000
_cell.angle_alpha   90.00
_cell.angle_beta   90.00
_cell.angle_gamma   90.00
#
_symmetry.space_group_name_H-M   'P 1'
#
loop_
_entity.id
_entity.type
_entity.pdbx_description
1 polymer ?
#
loop_
_entity_poly.entity_id
_entity_poly.type
_entity_poly.pdbx_seq_one_letter_code
_entity_poly.pdbx_strand_id
1 'polypeptide(L)'
;MKMQTTTQINIHRLPALAKEQADFVVYVPSAARADDAENQHFLVTPTIKGTFLAVWTQASVENAPNQGIVISRSLDKGISWSEPVRIAGRNNRTDYVAKQDNQASWGFPFVVPSTGRIYVFYNQNMGIADPREDVTGRLTFRYSN
;
A
#
# COMPACT_ATOMS: atom_id res chain seq x y z
N MET A 1 3.70 -14.63 -16.56
CA MET A 1 4.35 -13.38 -16.14
C MET A 1 4.97 -13.61 -14.77
N LYS A 2 6.31 -13.64 -14.67
CA LYS A 2 6.99 -13.90 -13.39
C LYS A 2 6.82 -12.68 -12.49
N MET A 3 6.10 -12.83 -11.38
CA MET A 3 6.06 -11.80 -10.33
C MET A 3 7.48 -11.68 -9.77
N GLN A 4 8.09 -10.51 -9.92
CA GLN A 4 9.34 -10.19 -9.23
C GLN A 4 8.97 -10.05 -7.75
N THR A 5 9.52 -10.93 -6.91
CA THR A 5 9.40 -10.87 -5.45
C THR A 5 10.45 -9.91 -4.92
N THR A 6 10.04 -8.99 -4.05
CA THR A 6 10.96 -8.25 -3.20
C THR A 6 11.44 -9.23 -2.12
N THR A 7 12.42 -10.07 -2.44
CA THR A 7 12.95 -11.02 -1.45
C THR A 7 13.72 -10.23 -0.38
N GLN A 8 13.66 -10.70 0.87
CA GLN A 8 14.57 -10.31 1.97
C GLN A 8 16.07 -10.37 1.61
N ILE A 9 16.48 -10.77 0.41
CA ILE A 9 17.88 -10.88 -0.01
C ILE A 9 18.62 -9.51 -0.02
N ASN A 10 17.91 -8.38 0.09
CA ASN A 10 18.54 -7.04 0.08
C ASN A 10 18.68 -6.35 1.44
N ILE A 11 18.30 -6.95 2.58
CA ILE A 11 18.53 -6.30 3.90
C ILE A 11 20.03 -6.04 4.15
N HIS A 12 20.92 -6.88 3.62
CA HIS A 12 22.37 -6.67 3.68
C HIS A 12 22.88 -5.54 2.77
N ARG A 13 22.08 -5.01 1.84
CA ARG A 13 22.45 -3.88 0.97
C ARG A 13 22.03 -2.51 1.53
N LEU A 14 21.35 -2.48 2.67
CA LEU A 14 20.92 -1.26 3.33
C LEU A 14 21.46 -1.24 4.76
N PRO A 15 22.68 -0.70 4.97
CA PRO A 15 23.35 -0.68 6.28
C PRO A 15 22.50 -0.10 7.41
N ALA A 16 21.56 0.79 7.09
CA ALA A 16 20.60 1.33 8.04
C ALA A 16 19.66 0.24 8.58
N LEU A 17 19.12 -0.65 7.73
CA LEU A 17 18.21 -1.71 8.18
C LEU A 17 18.90 -2.77 9.03
N ALA A 18 20.19 -3.04 8.77
CA ALA A 18 21.00 -3.92 9.61
C ALA A 18 21.17 -3.35 11.03
N LYS A 19 21.15 -2.03 11.19
CA LYS A 19 21.21 -1.35 12.50
C LYS A 19 19.87 -1.40 13.24
N GLU A 20 18.75 -1.33 12.52
CA GLU A 20 17.40 -1.33 13.09
C GLU A 20 16.94 -2.73 13.58
N GLN A 21 17.64 -3.81 13.22
CA GLN A 21 17.32 -5.19 13.62
C GLN A 21 15.86 -5.59 13.35
N ALA A 22 15.30 -5.17 12.21
CA ALA A 22 13.93 -5.50 11.86
C ALA A 22 13.76 -7.01 11.60
N ASP A 23 12.79 -7.63 12.27
CA ASP A 23 12.45 -9.05 12.08
C ASP A 23 11.83 -9.32 10.69
N PHE A 24 11.11 -8.33 10.14
CA PHE A 24 10.45 -8.41 8.85
C PHE A 24 10.61 -7.11 8.07
N VAL A 25 10.96 -7.23 6.79
CA VAL A 25 11.00 -6.12 5.86
C VAL A 25 9.97 -6.37 4.77
N VAL A 26 9.00 -5.45 4.67
CA VAL A 26 7.90 -5.53 3.71
C VAL A 26 8.23 -4.78 2.43
N TYR A 27 8.73 -3.56 2.58
CA TYR A 27 9.03 -2.68 1.48
C TYR A 27 10.12 -1.68 1.87
N VAL A 28 11.01 -1.36 0.94
CA VAL A 28 12.01 -0.30 1.08
C VAL A 28 11.92 0.59 -0.17
N PRO A 29 11.65 1.90 -0.01
CA PRO A 29 11.69 2.84 -1.12
C PRO A 29 13.03 2.80 -1.86
N SER A 30 13.00 3.03 -3.17
CA SER A 30 14.21 2.99 -4.01
C SER A 30 15.17 4.15 -3.72
N ALA A 31 14.65 5.27 -3.21
CA ALA A 31 15.41 6.43 -2.78
C ALA A 31 14.66 7.22 -1.69
N ALA A 32 15.39 8.02 -0.89
CA ALA A 32 14.82 8.84 0.18
C ALA A 32 13.84 9.93 -0.29
N ARG A 33 13.81 10.25 -1.59
CA ARG A 33 12.93 11.25 -2.20
C ARG A 33 12.26 10.75 -3.49
N ALA A 34 11.88 9.48 -3.49
CA ALA A 34 11.10 8.87 -4.57
C ALA A 34 9.58 9.07 -4.36
N ASP A 35 8.78 8.72 -5.37
CA ASP A 35 7.31 8.79 -5.32
C ASP A 35 6.66 7.84 -4.29
N ASP A 36 7.46 6.95 -3.72
CA ASP A 36 7.12 5.91 -2.77
C ASP A 36 7.80 6.06 -1.40
N ALA A 37 8.45 7.21 -1.14
CA ALA A 37 9.28 7.41 0.04
C ALA A 37 8.49 7.48 1.37
N GLU A 38 7.27 8.00 1.34
CA GLU A 38 6.38 8.05 2.51
C GLU A 38 5.44 6.85 2.53
N ASN A 39 5.40 6.12 3.65
CA ASN A 39 4.58 4.92 3.81
C ASN A 39 3.93 4.92 5.20
N GLN A 40 2.60 5.04 5.23
CA GLN A 40 1.82 5.26 6.47
C GLN A 40 0.61 4.32 6.55
N HIS A 41 0.07 4.15 7.77
CA HIS A 41 -1.15 3.37 8.01
C HIS A 41 -1.04 1.92 7.48
N PHE A 42 0.01 1.23 7.92
CA PHE A 42 0.31 -0.13 7.47
C PHE A 42 -0.51 -1.17 8.23
N LEU A 43 -1.30 -1.96 7.50
CA LEU A 43 -2.16 -3.00 8.06
C LEU A 43 -1.97 -4.32 7.32
N VAL A 44 -1.87 -5.43 8.06
CA VAL A 44 -1.78 -6.78 7.50
C VAL A 44 -2.98 -7.60 7.97
N THR A 45 -3.66 -8.25 7.03
CA THR A 45 -4.74 -9.20 7.34
C THR A 45 -4.52 -10.53 6.62
N PRO A 46 -4.68 -11.68 7.30
CA PRO A 46 -4.70 -12.97 6.63
C PRO A 46 -6.01 -13.15 5.87
N THR A 47 -5.90 -13.62 4.62
CA THR A 47 -7.05 -14.12 3.86
C THR A 47 -7.47 -15.50 4.35
N ILE A 48 -8.67 -15.95 3.98
CA ILE A 48 -9.14 -17.32 4.31
C ILE A 48 -8.24 -18.43 3.73
N LYS A 49 -7.41 -18.11 2.72
CA LYS A 49 -6.46 -19.04 2.10
C LYS A 49 -5.07 -18.99 2.75
N GLY A 50 -4.89 -18.20 3.82
CA GLY A 50 -3.61 -18.06 4.52
C GLY A 50 -2.62 -17.08 3.88
N THR A 51 -2.91 -16.51 2.70
CA THR A 51 -2.14 -15.39 2.14
C THR A 51 -2.27 -14.17 3.03
N PHE A 52 -1.16 -13.51 3.37
CA PHE A 52 -1.18 -12.23 4.07
C PHE A 52 -1.34 -11.10 3.05
N LEU A 53 -2.30 -10.21 3.29
CA LEU A 53 -2.51 -9.00 2.51
C LEU A 53 -2.08 -7.79 3.34
N ALA A 54 -1.04 -7.10 2.89
CA ALA A 54 -0.64 -5.80 3.40
C ALA A 54 -1.34 -4.68 2.61
N VAL A 55 -1.80 -3.66 3.32
CA VAL A 55 -2.36 -2.42 2.78
C VAL A 55 -1.71 -1.25 3.49
N TRP A 56 -1.31 -0.22 2.74
CA TRP A 56 -0.83 1.03 3.31
C TRP A 56 -1.04 2.20 2.37
N THR A 57 -0.86 3.40 2.91
CA THR A 57 -0.87 4.67 2.19
C THR A 57 0.55 5.01 1.78
N GLN A 58 0.76 5.29 0.49
CA GLN A 58 2.08 5.57 -0.08
C GLN A 58 2.09 6.87 -0.87
N ALA A 59 3.12 7.69 -0.66
CA ALA A 59 3.31 8.99 -1.30
C ALA A 59 4.80 9.35 -1.41
N SER A 60 5.13 10.49 -2.03
CA SER A 60 6.50 11.02 -2.01
C SER A 60 6.87 11.66 -0.68
N VAL A 61 5.91 12.34 -0.05
CA VAL A 61 5.96 12.89 1.31
C VAL A 61 4.54 12.88 1.88
N GLU A 62 4.40 13.01 3.20
CA GLU A 62 3.08 13.07 3.83
C GLU A 62 2.21 14.17 3.18
N ASN A 63 0.95 13.81 2.88
CA ASN A 63 -0.04 14.70 2.26
C ASN A 63 0.30 15.16 0.82
N ALA A 64 1.27 14.53 0.14
CA ALA A 64 1.52 14.83 -1.26
C ALA A 64 0.32 14.43 -2.16
N PRO A 65 0.06 15.15 -3.28
CA PRO A 65 -1.04 14.81 -4.19
C PRO A 65 -0.95 13.42 -4.82
N ASN A 66 0.24 12.79 -4.82
CA ASN A 66 0.45 11.42 -5.29
C ASN A 66 0.15 10.36 -4.20
N GLN A 67 -0.40 10.75 -3.05
CA GLN A 67 -0.78 9.84 -2.00
C GLN A 67 -1.92 8.91 -2.45
N GLY A 68 -1.72 7.62 -2.23
CA GLY A 68 -2.66 6.60 -2.65
C GLY A 68 -2.49 5.29 -1.92
N ILE A 69 -3.41 4.36 -2.16
CA ILE A 69 -3.48 3.08 -1.48
C ILE A 69 -2.75 2.03 -2.32
N VAL A 70 -1.84 1.32 -1.69
CA VAL A 70 -1.12 0.19 -2.28
C VAL A 70 -1.40 -1.09 -1.51
N ILE A 71 -1.30 -2.22 -2.20
CA ILE A 71 -1.36 -3.54 -1.60
C ILE A 71 -0.11 -4.36 -1.92
N SER A 72 0.28 -5.23 -1.00
CA SER A 72 1.27 -6.29 -1.24
C SER A 72 0.80 -7.60 -0.61
N ARG A 73 1.30 -8.73 -1.13
CA ARG A 73 0.91 -10.07 -0.68
C ARG A 73 2.14 -10.85 -0.26
N SER A 74 1.98 -11.61 0.81
CA SER A 74 2.92 -12.65 1.22
C SER A 74 2.25 -14.02 1.20
N LEU A 75 2.92 -14.99 0.58
CA LEU A 75 2.51 -16.39 0.52
C LEU A 75 3.18 -17.25 1.60
N ASP A 76 4.10 -16.66 2.36
CA ASP A 76 4.99 -17.31 3.32
C ASP A 76 4.94 -16.61 4.69
N LYS A 77 3.75 -16.13 5.06
CA LYS A 77 3.44 -15.55 6.40
C LYS A 77 4.32 -14.35 6.78
N GLY A 78 4.69 -13.54 5.81
CA GLY A 78 5.41 -12.28 5.99
C GLY A 78 6.92 -12.37 5.74
N ILE A 79 7.46 -13.54 5.38
CA ILE A 79 8.89 -13.69 5.06
C ILE A 79 9.24 -12.94 3.77
N SER A 80 8.44 -13.09 2.71
CA SER A 80 8.61 -12.35 1.46
C SER A 80 7.31 -11.73 0.98
N TRP A 81 7.45 -10.62 0.26
CA TRP A 81 6.34 -9.80 -0.20
C TRP A 81 6.44 -9.53 -1.71
N SER A 82 5.29 -9.43 -2.37
CA SER A 82 5.22 -8.99 -3.76
C SER A 82 5.53 -7.49 -3.87
N GLU A 83 5.95 -7.03 -5.05
CA GLU A 83 6.01 -5.60 -5.33
C GLU A 83 4.65 -4.91 -5.03
N PRO A 84 4.65 -3.70 -4.44
CA PRO A 84 3.42 -2.99 -4.13
C PRO A 84 2.62 -2.65 -5.39
N VAL A 85 1.31 -2.90 -5.34
CA VAL A 85 0.39 -2.54 -6.42
C VAL A 85 -0.54 -1.45 -5.94
N ARG A 86 -0.51 -0.30 -6.60
CA ARG A 86 -1.44 0.79 -6.33
C ARG A 86 -2.84 0.42 -6.78
N ILE A 87 -3.81 0.58 -5.88
CA ILE A 87 -5.22 0.31 -6.12
C ILE A 87 -6.08 1.57 -6.02
N ALA A 88 -5.61 2.68 -5.47
CA ALA A 88 -6.35 3.94 -5.45
C ALA A 88 -5.40 5.14 -5.31
N GLY A 89 -5.91 6.34 -5.58
CA GLY A 89 -5.13 7.57 -5.56
C GLY A 89 -4.38 7.83 -6.86
N ARG A 90 -3.97 9.09 -7.03
CA ARG A 90 -3.16 9.54 -8.17
C ARG A 90 -1.86 8.74 -8.26
N ASN A 91 -1.36 8.54 -9.47
CA ASN A 91 0.03 8.17 -9.67
C ASN A 91 0.59 8.88 -10.90
N ASN A 92 1.92 8.97 -10.96
CA ASN A 92 2.62 9.61 -12.08
C ASN A 92 3.00 8.62 -13.20
N ARG A 93 2.54 7.36 -13.11
CA ARG A 93 2.82 6.34 -14.12
C ARG A 93 1.78 6.39 -15.23
N THR A 94 2.26 6.46 -16.46
CA THR A 94 1.43 6.55 -17.66
C THR A 94 0.62 5.28 -17.95
N ASP A 95 0.99 4.15 -17.34
CA ASP A 95 0.33 2.84 -17.49
C ASP A 95 -0.79 2.59 -16.46
N TYR A 96 -1.04 3.55 -15.56
CA TYR A 96 -2.04 3.42 -14.50
C TYR A 96 -3.10 4.50 -14.64
N VAL A 97 -4.33 4.07 -14.95
CA VAL A 97 -5.50 4.95 -14.97
C VAL A 97 -6.23 4.78 -13.64
N ALA A 98 -6.09 5.75 -12.75
CA ALA A 98 -6.98 5.80 -11.58
C ALA A 98 -8.40 6.09 -12.08
N LYS A 99 -9.41 5.37 -11.57
CA LYS A 99 -10.82 5.69 -11.89
C LYS A 99 -11.22 7.07 -11.36
N GLN A 100 -10.47 7.60 -10.39
CA GLN A 100 -10.56 8.93 -9.80
C GLN A 100 -9.12 9.37 -9.47
N ASP A 101 -8.65 10.48 -10.04
CA ASP A 101 -7.26 10.95 -9.94
C ASP A 101 -6.95 11.74 -8.66
N ASN A 102 -7.88 11.81 -7.73
CA ASN A 102 -7.69 12.51 -6.46
C ASN A 102 -6.97 11.61 -5.45
N GLN A 103 -6.40 12.25 -4.43
CA GLN A 103 -5.73 11.59 -3.32
C GLN A 103 -6.59 10.50 -2.68
N ALA A 104 -5.97 9.36 -2.33
CA ALA A 104 -6.62 8.30 -1.56
C ALA A 104 -5.75 7.95 -0.36
N SER A 105 -6.35 7.74 0.81
CA SER A 105 -5.60 7.71 2.07
C SER A 105 -6.27 6.84 3.12
N TRP A 106 -5.49 6.41 4.12
CA TRP A 106 -5.99 5.74 5.33
C TRP A 106 -6.79 4.46 5.02
N GLY A 107 -6.18 3.58 4.23
CA GLY A 107 -6.81 2.35 3.77
C GLY A 107 -6.80 1.24 4.83
N PHE A 108 -7.90 0.51 4.94
CA PHE A 108 -8.00 -0.67 5.80
C PHE A 108 -8.63 -1.88 5.09
N PRO A 109 -8.04 -3.08 5.21
CA PRO A 109 -8.57 -4.28 4.60
C PRO A 109 -9.62 -4.96 5.47
N PHE A 110 -10.60 -5.60 4.84
CA PHE A 110 -11.58 -6.46 5.48
C PHE A 110 -11.77 -7.73 4.66
N VAL A 111 -11.67 -8.89 5.30
CA VAL A 111 -11.91 -10.20 4.66
C VAL A 111 -13.25 -10.72 5.17
N VAL A 112 -14.21 -10.89 4.26
CA VAL A 112 -15.53 -11.42 4.60
C VAL A 112 -15.40 -12.89 5.04
N PRO A 113 -15.73 -13.25 6.30
CA PRO A 113 -15.45 -14.60 6.80
C PRO A 113 -16.14 -15.73 6.02
N SER A 114 -17.38 -15.50 5.59
CA SER A 114 -18.21 -16.54 4.93
C SER A 114 -17.85 -16.77 3.45
N THR A 115 -17.20 -15.81 2.79
CA THR A 115 -16.94 -15.88 1.33
C THR A 115 -15.47 -15.75 0.97
N GLY A 116 -14.64 -15.23 1.89
CA GLY A 116 -13.26 -14.85 1.61
C GLY A 116 -13.10 -13.63 0.71
N ARG A 117 -14.20 -12.93 0.34
CA ARG A 117 -14.11 -11.70 -0.45
C ARG A 117 -13.35 -10.64 0.34
N ILE A 118 -12.42 -10.00 -0.34
CA ILE A 118 -11.58 -8.95 0.23
C ILE A 118 -12.19 -7.61 -0.15
N TYR A 119 -12.34 -6.73 0.83
CA TYR A 119 -12.58 -5.31 0.65
C TYR A 119 -11.37 -4.54 1.14
N VAL A 120 -11.04 -3.45 0.45
CA VAL A 120 -10.14 -2.42 0.97
C VAL A 120 -10.91 -1.12 0.97
N PHE A 121 -11.24 -0.63 2.16
CA PHE A 121 -11.87 0.66 2.37
C PHE A 121 -10.81 1.72 2.50
N TYR A 122 -11.09 2.95 2.06
CA TYR A 122 -10.17 4.07 2.16
C TYR A 122 -10.91 5.40 2.04
N ASN A 123 -10.27 6.46 2.52
CA ASN A 123 -10.71 7.83 2.29
C ASN A 123 -10.32 8.24 0.87
N GLN A 124 -11.28 8.69 0.07
CA GLN A 124 -11.06 9.21 -1.27
C GLN A 124 -11.44 10.68 -1.32
N ASN A 125 -10.43 11.53 -1.59
CA ASN A 125 -10.65 12.95 -1.76
C ASN A 125 -11.53 13.21 -3.00
N MET A 126 -12.46 14.17 -2.87
CA MET A 126 -13.45 14.50 -3.90
C MET A 126 -13.22 15.87 -4.55
N GLY A 127 -12.02 16.45 -4.40
CA GLY A 127 -11.67 17.80 -4.87
C GLY A 127 -12.11 18.92 -3.93
N ILE A 128 -12.59 18.58 -2.74
CA ILE A 128 -12.96 19.52 -1.68
C ILE A 128 -12.25 19.06 -0.40
N ALA A 129 -11.55 19.98 0.27
CA ALA A 129 -10.82 19.73 1.50
C ALA A 129 -11.33 20.65 2.61
N ASP A 130 -11.48 20.07 3.79
CA ASP A 130 -11.77 20.76 5.06
C ASP A 130 -11.36 19.83 6.21
N PRO A 131 -10.19 19.99 6.86
CA PRO A 131 -9.15 21.02 6.67
C PRO A 131 -8.02 20.66 5.68
N ARG A 132 -7.84 19.39 5.29
CA ARG A 132 -6.73 18.93 4.41
C ARG A 132 -7.19 17.82 3.46
N GLU A 133 -6.55 17.73 2.28
CA GLU A 133 -6.94 16.76 1.24
C GLU A 133 -6.81 15.30 1.68
N ASP A 134 -5.81 14.99 2.51
CA ASP A 134 -5.48 13.62 2.94
C ASP A 134 -6.51 13.05 3.89
N VAL A 135 -7.17 13.88 4.69
CA VAL A 135 -8.16 13.46 5.69
C VAL A 135 -9.59 13.73 5.26
N THR A 136 -9.82 14.63 4.29
CA THR A 136 -11.15 14.93 3.77
C THR A 136 -11.48 14.08 2.55
N GLY A 137 -12.58 13.35 2.63
CA GLY A 137 -13.07 12.60 1.49
C GLY A 137 -14.21 11.67 1.85
N ARG A 138 -14.66 10.91 0.85
CA ARG A 138 -15.69 9.89 1.04
C ARG A 138 -15.02 8.58 1.43
N LEU A 139 -15.60 7.88 2.40
CA LEU A 139 -15.27 6.48 2.61
C LEU A 139 -15.73 5.69 1.38
N THR A 140 -14.79 5.14 0.65
CA THR A 140 -15.02 4.32 -0.55
C THR A 140 -14.30 2.99 -0.41
N PHE A 141 -14.44 2.11 -1.40
CA PHE A 141 -13.78 0.82 -1.38
C PHE A 141 -13.47 0.25 -2.76
N ARG A 142 -12.53 -0.67 -2.78
CA ARG A 142 -12.37 -1.68 -3.83
C ARG A 142 -12.54 -3.07 -3.25
N TYR A 143 -12.91 -4.04 -4.07
CA TYR A 143 -13.08 -5.42 -3.64
C TYR A 143 -12.44 -6.40 -4.64
N SER A 144 -12.06 -7.57 -4.15
CA SER A 144 -11.58 -8.67 -4.99
C SER A 144 -12.73 -9.23 -5.82
N ASN A 145 -12.46 -9.61 -7.08
CA ASN A 145 -13.43 -10.33 -7.93
C ASN A 145 -13.91 -11.62 -7.25
#